data_AF-A0A453KBA5-F1
#
_entry.id   AF-A0A453KBA5-F1
#
_cell.length_a   1.000
_cell.length_b   1.000
_cell.length_c   1.000
_cell.angle_alpha   90.00
_cell.angle_beta   90.00
_cell.angle_gamma   90.00
#
_symmetry.space_group_name_H-M   'P 1'
#
loop_
_entity.id
_entity.type
_entity.pdbx_description
1 polymer ?
#
loop_
_entity_poly.entity_id
_entity_poly.type
_entity_poly.pdbx_seq_one_letter_code
_entity_poly.pdbx_strand_id
1 'polypeptide(L)'
;LVVHTAGPFQREAECTVLQAAISTKTAYIDVCDDMDYSWRAKAFHEEAKAQGVPAITTAGIYPGVSNVMAAELVNAARSEDGEPERLRFFYYTAGSGGAGPTILATSFLLLGEDVIAYNKGEEIKLKPYSGVLNIDFGKGVRKRDVYLL
;
A
#
# COMPACT_ATOMS: atom_id res chain seq x y z
N LEU A 1 -18.12 -6.47 12.32
CA LEU A 1 -17.01 -5.96 11.50
C LEU A 1 -16.03 -5.27 12.43
N VAL A 2 -14.77 -5.71 12.44
CA VAL A 2 -13.66 -5.02 13.09
C VAL A 2 -13.03 -4.07 12.07
N VAL A 3 -12.87 -2.81 12.43
CA VAL A 3 -12.17 -1.79 11.64
C VAL A 3 -10.88 -1.44 12.37
N HIS A 4 -9.76 -1.98 11.92
CA HIS A 4 -8.47 -1.84 12.57
C HIS A 4 -7.70 -0.65 12.01
N THR A 5 -7.69 0.44 12.78
CA THR A 5 -6.91 1.65 12.49
C THR A 5 -5.89 1.97 13.59
N ALA A 6 -5.73 1.07 14.56
CA ALA A 6 -4.82 1.20 15.69
C ALA A 6 -3.36 0.84 15.34
N GLY A 7 -2.73 1.61 14.45
CA GLY A 7 -1.29 1.49 14.17
C GLY A 7 -0.42 2.07 15.30
N PRO A 8 0.93 2.10 15.13
CA PRO A 8 1.66 1.70 13.93
C PRO A 8 1.82 0.17 13.81
N PHE A 9 1.49 -0.37 12.64
CA PHE A 9 1.55 -1.81 12.35
C PHE A 9 2.99 -2.35 12.35
N GLN A 10 3.97 -1.50 12.06
CA GLN A 10 5.40 -1.79 12.04
C GLN A 10 5.94 -2.29 13.40
N ARG A 11 5.22 -2.02 14.50
CA ARG A 11 5.64 -2.41 15.86
C ARG A 11 5.04 -3.74 16.32
N GLU A 12 4.09 -4.28 15.56
CA GLU A 12 3.35 -5.46 15.93
C GLU A 12 4.02 -6.70 15.35
N ALA A 13 4.52 -7.58 16.23
CA ALA A 13 5.09 -8.86 15.81
C ALA A 13 4.02 -9.82 15.27
N GLU A 14 2.79 -9.71 15.78
CA GLU A 14 1.70 -10.65 15.52
C GLU A 14 0.45 -9.92 15.00
N CYS A 15 -0.37 -10.62 14.21
CA CYS A 15 -1.64 -10.08 13.69
C CYS A 15 -2.80 -10.32 14.67
N THR A 16 -2.62 -9.95 15.94
CA THR A 16 -3.51 -10.33 17.06
C THR A 16 -4.97 -9.95 16.85
N VAL A 17 -5.24 -8.75 16.31
CA VAL A 17 -6.60 -8.28 16.04
C VAL A 17 -7.25 -9.07 14.91
N LEU A 18 -6.50 -9.44 13.86
CA LEU A 18 -6.98 -10.30 12.78
C LEU A 18 -7.27 -11.72 13.31
N GLN A 19 -6.36 -12.30 14.10
CA GLN A 19 -6.56 -13.60 14.74
C GLN A 19 -7.81 -13.60 15.63
N ALA A 20 -8.01 -12.55 16.43
CA ALA A 20 -9.21 -12.40 17.25
C ALA A 20 -10.48 -12.29 16.39
N ALA A 21 -10.43 -11.54 15.28
CA ALA A 21 -11.55 -11.43 14.35
C ALA A 21 -11.89 -12.79 13.72
N ILE A 22 -10.90 -13.56 13.30
CA ILE A 22 -11.08 -14.93 12.78
C ILE A 22 -11.70 -15.84 13.84
N SER A 23 -11.14 -15.86 15.06
CA SER A 23 -11.61 -16.73 16.15
C SER A 23 -13.05 -16.44 16.57
N THR A 24 -13.46 -15.17 16.50
CA THR A 24 -14.82 -14.72 16.84
C THR A 24 -15.77 -14.71 15.65
N LYS A 25 -15.32 -15.18 14.48
CA LYS A 25 -16.06 -15.17 13.21
C LYS A 25 -16.58 -13.78 12.81
N THR A 26 -15.79 -12.75 13.12
CA THR A 26 -16.11 -11.36 12.82
C THR A 26 -15.35 -10.92 11.57
N ALA A 27 -16.06 -10.36 10.59
CA ALA A 27 -15.44 -9.72 9.42
C ALA A 27 -14.37 -8.69 9.85
N TYR A 28 -13.29 -8.56 9.09
CA TYR A 28 -12.13 -7.72 9.42
C TYR A 28 -11.73 -6.81 8.26
N ILE A 29 -11.34 -5.58 8.59
CA ILE A 29 -10.66 -4.67 7.67
C ILE A 29 -9.57 -3.87 8.40
N ASP A 30 -8.41 -3.65 7.77
CA ASP A 30 -7.35 -2.76 8.27
C ASP A 30 -6.84 -1.76 7.24
N VAL A 31 -6.09 -0.77 7.74
CA VAL A 31 -5.41 0.26 6.93
C VAL A 31 -3.88 0.12 6.98
N CYS A 32 -3.37 -1.11 7.16
CA CYS A 32 -1.95 -1.36 7.27
C CYS A 32 -1.19 -0.90 6.01
N ASP A 33 -0.08 -0.19 6.22
CA ASP A 33 0.86 0.22 5.18
C ASP A 33 2.23 -0.46 5.29
N ASP A 34 2.46 -1.24 6.35
CA ASP A 34 3.69 -2.00 6.56
C ASP A 34 3.73 -3.28 5.71
N MET A 35 4.85 -3.48 5.01
CA MET A 35 5.06 -4.61 4.11
C MET A 35 5.07 -5.94 4.88
N ASP A 36 5.90 -6.04 5.91
CA ASP A 36 6.09 -7.28 6.67
C ASP A 36 4.82 -7.71 7.41
N TYR A 37 4.13 -6.76 8.08
CA TYR A 37 2.85 -7.02 8.72
C TYR A 37 1.81 -7.48 7.69
N SER A 38 1.73 -6.84 6.52
CA SER A 38 0.77 -7.25 5.49
C SER A 38 1.03 -8.67 4.98
N TRP A 39 2.29 -9.11 4.89
CA TRP A 39 2.64 -10.49 4.55
C TRP A 39 2.24 -11.47 5.64
N ARG A 40 2.52 -11.15 6.91
CA ARG A 40 2.06 -11.96 8.05
C ARG A 40 0.54 -12.08 8.07
N ALA A 41 -0.18 -10.98 7.87
CA ALA A 41 -1.65 -10.97 7.83
C ALA A 41 -2.19 -11.84 6.69
N LYS A 42 -1.57 -11.80 5.51
CA LYS A 42 -1.95 -12.65 4.36
C LYS A 42 -1.72 -14.14 4.61
N ALA A 43 -0.81 -14.53 5.52
CA ALA A 43 -0.60 -15.93 5.87
C ALA A 43 -1.83 -16.58 6.54
N PHE A 44 -2.76 -15.79 7.07
CA PHE A 44 -4.03 -16.27 7.63
C PHE A 44 -5.12 -16.56 6.59
N HIS A 45 -4.81 -16.48 5.28
CA HIS A 45 -5.79 -16.66 4.20
C HIS A 45 -6.60 -17.95 4.33
N GLU A 46 -5.92 -19.09 4.47
CA GLU A 46 -6.60 -20.40 4.54
C GLU A 46 -7.43 -20.56 5.81
N GLU A 47 -6.96 -20.02 6.94
CA GLU A 47 -7.70 -20.06 8.21
C GLU A 47 -8.97 -19.20 8.14
N ALA A 48 -8.86 -17.96 7.66
CA ALA A 48 -10.00 -17.06 7.48
C ALA A 48 -11.04 -17.66 6.54
N LYS A 49 -10.59 -18.27 5.43
CA LYS A 49 -11.45 -18.98 4.48
C LYS A 49 -12.15 -20.18 5.12
N ALA A 50 -11.44 -21.01 5.87
CA ALA A 50 -12.02 -22.17 6.57
C ALA A 50 -13.08 -21.76 7.61
N GLN A 51 -12.90 -20.61 8.27
CA GLN A 51 -13.85 -20.07 9.24
C GLN A 51 -14.99 -19.25 8.60
N GLY A 52 -14.96 -19.03 7.29
CA GLY A 52 -15.94 -18.20 6.58
C GLY A 52 -15.86 -16.71 6.94
N VAL A 53 -14.66 -16.24 7.31
CA VAL A 53 -14.44 -14.86 7.75
C VAL A 53 -13.87 -14.02 6.62
N PRO A 54 -14.60 -13.01 6.13
CA PRO A 54 -14.02 -12.06 5.18
C PRO A 54 -13.02 -11.13 5.90
N ALA A 55 -11.81 -11.05 5.35
CA ALA A 55 -10.74 -10.19 5.85
C ALA A 55 -10.12 -9.38 4.69
N ILE A 56 -10.13 -8.05 4.83
CA ILE A 56 -9.51 -7.12 3.87
C ILE A 56 -8.33 -6.43 4.57
N THR A 57 -7.11 -6.68 4.10
CA THR A 57 -5.92 -6.00 4.60
C THR A 57 -5.58 -4.81 3.70
N THR A 58 -4.78 -3.87 4.19
CA THR A 58 -4.16 -2.79 3.40
C THR A 58 -5.18 -1.90 2.68
N ALA A 59 -6.31 -1.58 3.33
CA ALA A 59 -7.43 -0.82 2.75
C ALA A 59 -7.33 0.70 2.98
N GLY A 60 -6.12 1.24 2.90
CA GLY A 60 -5.86 2.69 2.98
C GLY A 60 -5.99 3.40 1.63
N ILE A 61 -5.30 4.53 1.49
CA ILE A 61 -5.19 5.25 0.20
C ILE A 61 -4.09 4.62 -0.66
N TYR A 62 -2.91 4.43 -0.07
CA TYR A 62 -1.75 3.78 -0.68
C TYR A 62 -0.98 3.03 0.42
N PRO A 63 -1.10 1.69 0.52
CA PRO A 63 -1.89 0.78 -0.31
C PRO A 63 -3.41 0.88 -0.08
N GLY A 64 -4.22 0.36 -1.02
CA GLY A 64 -5.68 0.27 -0.91
C GLY A 64 -6.39 0.87 -2.13
N VAL A 65 -6.77 2.15 -2.08
CA VAL A 65 -7.32 2.87 -3.25
C VAL A 65 -6.38 2.75 -4.45
N SER A 66 -5.07 2.87 -4.25
CA SER A 66 -4.07 2.65 -5.31
C SER A 66 -4.17 1.28 -5.97
N ASN A 67 -4.46 0.23 -5.19
CA ASN A 67 -4.58 -1.14 -5.70
C ASN A 67 -5.86 -1.31 -6.53
N VAL A 68 -6.97 -0.68 -6.10
CA VAL A 68 -8.21 -0.66 -6.87
C VAL A 68 -8.02 0.13 -8.15
N MET A 69 -7.38 1.31 -8.10
CA MET A 69 -7.06 2.10 -9.30
C MET A 69 -6.22 1.30 -10.30
N ALA A 70 -5.24 0.54 -9.82
CA ALA A 70 -4.43 -0.33 -10.65
C ALA A 70 -5.25 -1.44 -11.32
N ALA A 71 -6.12 -2.12 -10.54
CA ALA A 71 -7.00 -3.15 -11.06
C ALA A 71 -7.95 -2.59 -12.14
N GLU A 72 -8.54 -1.42 -11.90
CA GLU A 72 -9.40 -0.74 -12.87
C GLU A 72 -8.65 -0.33 -14.14
N LEU A 73 -7.43 0.21 -14.03
CA LEU A 73 -6.61 0.55 -15.20
C LEU A 73 -6.27 -0.68 -16.05
N VAL A 74 -5.92 -1.80 -15.40
CA VAL A 74 -5.65 -3.07 -16.08
C VAL A 74 -6.92 -3.60 -16.76
N ASN A 75 -8.07 -3.52 -16.08
CA ASN A 75 -9.35 -3.94 -16.62
C ASN A 75 -9.77 -3.09 -17.84
N ALA A 76 -9.66 -1.76 -17.74
CA ALA A 76 -9.99 -0.83 -18.81
C ALA A 76 -9.11 -1.07 -20.05
N ALA A 77 -7.79 -1.20 -19.87
CA ALA A 77 -6.88 -1.49 -20.97
C ALA A 77 -7.23 -2.80 -21.69
N ARG A 78 -7.53 -3.87 -20.95
CA ARG A 78 -7.94 -5.16 -21.53
C ARG A 78 -9.28 -5.12 -22.24
N SER A 79 -10.21 -4.27 -21.79
CA SER A 79 -11.51 -4.09 -22.45
C SER A 79 -11.40 -3.44 -23.84
N GLU A 80 -10.25 -2.80 -24.12
CA GLU A 80 -9.91 -2.19 -25.40
C GLU A 80 -8.84 -3.01 -26.16
N ASP A 81 -8.74 -4.32 -25.88
CA ASP A 81 -7.74 -5.25 -26.45
C ASP A 81 -6.28 -4.82 -26.22
N GLY A 82 -6.02 -4.01 -25.19
CA GLY A 82 -4.68 -3.58 -24.77
C GLY A 82 -4.03 -4.56 -23.78
N GLU A 83 -2.70 -4.64 -23.82
CA GLU A 83 -1.88 -5.41 -22.89
C GLU A 83 -1.06 -4.48 -21.98
N PRO A 84 -1.44 -4.32 -20.69
CA PRO A 84 -0.70 -3.47 -19.77
C PRO A 84 0.73 -3.98 -19.52
N GLU A 85 1.74 -3.25 -19.99
CA GLU A 85 3.14 -3.61 -19.78
C GLU A 85 3.75 -3.02 -18.51
N ARG A 86 3.20 -1.89 -18.02
CA ARG A 86 3.80 -1.12 -16.93
C ARG A 86 2.76 -0.35 -16.14
N LEU A 87 2.83 -0.51 -14.82
CA LEU A 87 2.09 0.28 -13.85
C LEU A 87 3.06 1.16 -13.06
N ARG A 88 2.74 2.45 -12.89
CA ARG A 88 3.52 3.38 -12.08
C ARG A 88 2.59 4.21 -11.21
N PHE A 89 2.95 4.35 -9.95
CA PHE A 89 2.26 5.24 -9.03
C PHE A 89 3.10 6.48 -8.81
N PHE A 90 2.46 7.64 -8.90
CA PHE A 90 3.07 8.92 -8.57
C PHE A 90 2.24 9.58 -7.49
N TYR A 91 2.89 9.92 -6.38
CA TYR A 91 2.26 10.58 -5.25
C TYR A 91 2.86 11.96 -5.07
N TYR A 92 2.01 12.93 -4.72
CA TYR A 92 2.45 14.25 -4.35
C TYR A 92 1.66 14.73 -3.14
N THR A 93 2.38 15.18 -2.13
CA THR A 93 1.82 15.73 -0.90
C THR A 93 2.23 17.21 -0.82
N ALA A 94 1.27 18.12 -0.91
CA ALA A 94 1.51 19.57 -0.98
C ALA A 94 2.01 20.22 0.33
N GLY A 95 2.31 19.41 1.34
CA GLY A 95 2.70 19.81 2.70
C GLY A 95 2.18 18.81 3.71
N SER A 96 2.68 18.84 4.95
CA SER A 96 2.23 17.88 5.98
C SER A 96 0.77 18.08 6.42
N GLY A 97 0.11 19.17 6.03
CA GLY A 97 -1.27 19.46 6.42
C GLY A 97 -1.47 19.57 7.93
N GLY A 98 -0.41 19.82 8.70
CA GLY A 98 -0.46 19.81 10.16
C GLY A 98 -0.36 18.41 10.79
N ALA A 99 -0.03 17.37 10.04
CA ALA A 99 0.14 15.99 10.52
C ALA A 99 1.30 15.77 11.51
N GLY A 100 1.96 16.85 11.95
CA GLY A 100 2.98 16.82 12.99
C GLY A 100 4.22 16.01 12.60
N PRO A 101 4.98 15.50 13.59
CA PRO A 101 6.24 14.80 13.34
C PRO A 101 6.06 13.45 12.65
N THR A 102 4.85 12.90 12.59
CA THR A 102 4.58 11.57 12.01
C THR A 102 4.95 11.49 10.52
N ILE A 103 4.56 12.48 9.70
CA ILE A 103 4.90 12.49 8.27
C ILE A 103 6.41 12.56 8.06
N LEU A 104 7.12 13.31 8.90
CA LEU A 104 8.57 13.41 8.83
C LEU A 104 9.23 12.08 9.21
N ALA A 105 8.75 11.42 10.27
CA ALA A 105 9.24 10.11 10.70
C ALA A 105 9.02 9.04 9.62
N THR A 106 7.82 8.95 9.04
CA THR A 106 7.54 8.02 7.93
C THR A 106 8.39 8.34 6.71
N SER A 107 8.60 9.63 6.39
CA SER A 107 9.49 10.01 5.28
C SER A 107 10.92 9.53 5.52
N PHE A 108 11.45 9.64 6.74
CA PHE A 108 12.78 9.12 7.07
C PHE A 108 12.85 7.59 7.04
N LEU A 109 11.78 6.89 7.43
CA LEU A 109 11.69 5.44 7.31
C LEU A 109 11.79 5.01 5.85
N LEU A 110 10.99 5.61 4.96
CA LEU A 110 11.03 5.32 3.51
C LEU A 110 12.40 5.62 2.90
N LEU A 111 13.06 6.70 3.34
CA LEU A 111 14.40 7.04 2.88
C LEU A 111 15.50 6.11 3.41
N GLY A 112 15.21 5.33 4.44
CA GLY A 112 16.13 4.38 5.06
C GLY A 112 16.08 2.98 4.46
N GLU A 113 15.10 2.69 3.60
CA GLU A 113 14.87 1.37 3.03
C GLU A 113 15.12 1.34 1.51
N ASP A 114 15.49 0.17 0.98
CA ASP A 114 15.58 -0.02 -0.46
C ASP A 114 14.18 0.04 -1.07
N VAL A 115 14.06 0.74 -2.20
CA VAL A 115 12.82 0.76 -2.97
C VAL A 115 12.69 -0.57 -3.72
N ILE A 116 11.64 -1.32 -3.39
CA ILE A 116 11.33 -2.59 -4.05
C ILE A 116 10.42 -2.35 -5.23
N ALA A 117 10.89 -2.70 -6.43
CA ALA A 117 10.08 -2.71 -7.64
C ALA A 117 10.14 -4.08 -8.32
N TYR A 118 9.23 -4.32 -9.26
CA TYR A 118 9.21 -5.54 -10.05
C TYR A 118 9.40 -5.22 -11.52
N ASN A 119 10.31 -5.93 -12.19
CA ASN A 119 10.52 -5.83 -13.63
C ASN A 119 10.53 -7.25 -14.23
N LYS A 120 9.58 -7.53 -15.12
CA LYS A 120 9.42 -8.85 -15.76
C LYS A 120 9.37 -10.03 -14.77
N GLY A 121 8.71 -9.81 -13.63
CA GLY A 121 8.54 -10.82 -12.57
C GLY A 121 9.72 -10.94 -11.60
N GLU A 122 10.81 -10.21 -11.83
CA GLU A 122 11.96 -10.18 -10.93
C GLU A 122 11.89 -8.97 -9.99
N GLU A 123 12.17 -9.21 -8.72
CA GLU A 123 12.34 -8.14 -7.73
C GLU A 123 13.65 -7.39 -8.00
N ILE A 124 13.56 -6.06 -8.06
CA ILE A 124 14.71 -5.17 -8.18
C ILE A 124 14.74 -4.22 -6.99
N LYS A 125 15.93 -4.04 -6.43
CA LYS A 125 16.20 -3.08 -5.35
C LYS A 125 16.79 -1.80 -5.94
N LEU A 126 16.15 -0.69 -5.63
CA LEU A 126 16.55 0.63 -6.11
C LEU A 126 16.85 1.53 -4.93
N LYS A 127 17.76 2.48 -5.13
CA LYS A 127 18.15 3.41 -4.09
C LYS A 127 16.99 4.39 -3.80
N PRO A 128 16.60 4.62 -2.54
CA PRO A 128 15.61 5.64 -2.20
C PRO A 128 16.14 7.04 -2.55
N TYR A 129 15.23 7.98 -2.76
CA TYR A 129 15.54 9.36 -3.17
C TYR A 129 16.38 9.43 -4.45
N SER A 130 16.06 8.59 -5.42
CA SER A 130 16.72 8.54 -6.72
C SER A 130 15.71 8.51 -7.86
N GLY A 131 16.21 8.43 -9.11
CA GLY A 131 15.35 8.24 -10.29
C GLY A 131 14.34 9.37 -10.50
N VAL A 132 14.76 10.62 -10.27
CA VAL A 132 13.87 11.80 -10.35
C VAL A 132 13.10 11.85 -11.66
N LEU A 133 11.79 12.06 -11.58
CA LEU A 133 10.91 12.31 -12.72
C LEU A 133 10.13 13.59 -12.48
N ASN A 134 9.93 14.38 -13.54
CA ASN A 134 9.06 15.54 -13.49
C ASN A 134 7.67 15.15 -14.01
N ILE A 135 6.69 15.08 -13.11
CA ILE A 135 5.32 14.61 -13.40
C ILE A 135 4.35 15.78 -13.30
N ASP A 136 3.48 15.93 -14.30
CA ASP A 136 2.38 16.89 -14.27
C ASP A 136 1.14 16.25 -13.65
N PHE A 137 0.80 16.67 -12.43
CA PHE A 137 -0.40 16.23 -11.71
C PHE A 137 -1.67 17.00 -12.12
N GLY A 138 -1.58 17.84 -13.15
CA GLY A 138 -2.71 18.57 -13.70
C GLY A 138 -3.05 19.86 -12.94
N LYS A 139 -4.25 20.39 -13.22
CA LYS A 139 -4.70 21.70 -12.72
C LYS A 139 -4.84 21.67 -11.19
N GLY A 140 -4.04 22.48 -10.51
CA GLY A 140 -4.03 22.63 -9.04
C GLY A 140 -2.66 22.32 -8.46
N VAL A 141 -2.09 21.17 -8.80
CA VAL A 141 -0.76 20.74 -8.32
C VAL A 141 0.36 21.17 -9.27
N ARG A 142 0.13 21.09 -10.60
CA ARG A 142 1.12 21.33 -11.66
C ARG A 142 2.28 20.32 -11.61
N LYS A 143 3.33 20.60 -12.38
CA LYS A 143 4.57 19.82 -12.45
C LYS A 143 5.27 19.74 -11.10
N ARG A 144 5.65 18.53 -10.70
CA ARG A 144 6.39 18.23 -9.48
C ARG A 144 7.45 17.17 -9.76
N ASP A 145 8.58 17.32 -9.08
CA ASP A 145 9.60 16.29 -9.07
C ASP A 145 9.18 15.20 -8.10
N VAL A 146 9.18 13.97 -8.58
CA VAL A 146 8.90 12.77 -7.80
C VAL A 146 10.14 11.88 -7.81
N TYR A 147 10.33 11.16 -6.72
CA TYR A 147 11.50 10.31 -6.48
C TYR A 147 11.03 8.90 -6.18
N LEU A 148 11.90 7.93 -6.40
CA LEU A 148 11.71 6.59 -5.87
C LEU A 148 11.78 6.67 -4.33
N LEU A 149 10.75 6.14 -3.68
CA LEU A 149 10.56 6.04 -2.23
C LEU A 149 10.03 4.66 -1.88
#